data_AF-A0A250XAF9-F1
#
_entry.id   AF-A0A250XAF9-F1
#
_cell.length_a   1.000
_cell.length_b   1.000
_cell.length_c   1.000
_cell.angle_alpha   90.00
_cell.angle_beta   90.00
_cell.angle_gamma   90.00
#
_symmetry.space_group_name_H-M   'P 1'
#
loop_
_entity.id
_entity.type
_entity.pdbx_description
1 polymer ?
#
loop_
_entity_poly.entity_id
_entity_poly.type
_entity_poly.pdbx_seq_one_letter_code
_entity_poly.pdbx_strand_id
1 'polypeptide(L)'
;MYSQRMQMEIKTGEELARLHSRSTGLKMSHRSESFLDIKNVIEDDVTDTGLKRSRGPVSHGNGSLGTSAKKSKESSVCKLAQGLKALQEHENDIAEVVIVCEPEQASLMMGGLHPRGSLYERPVNIDVAKAQHAEFRAQLRAHGVKVLTVREILAYDVEENMSARVDLEDIAFSALEYKMEEGHSVSELPEEDRKYVSDDYKREVIEKMSTSQLVDTIMINPTVVISPSHRDTGMSAAYGFHPLSNLVYTRDQQITTCKGLVMGRLRSQQRQREVKVMEFCLNKLGLPVIGKIEEPGYLEGGDFFPCGTSLAMLGIGLRSNMEACQQLMDKDLLGTDRFAVVRDDFDKNQDRMHLDCVFSIISSNCCIMLEDIIGMDSPKRRLVDEFVKDAKTEKYALKRSGVEFSQYVREEGYQIIPIKHEHQLAYACNVLNLGEGRMISVHAPSARQIVKFPAFRGDVHVLEFSSITSMYGSVHCASQVVRRVPKRFLQ
;
A
#
# COMPACT_ATOMS: atom_id res chain seq x y z
N MET A 1 -33.18 23.46 19.82
CA MET A 1 -33.48 22.90 18.49
C MET A 1 -32.63 21.68 18.08
N TYR A 2 -31.46 21.42 18.67
CA TYR A 2 -30.65 20.23 18.34
C TYR A 2 -31.14 18.91 18.98
N SER A 3 -31.80 18.96 20.15
CA SER A 3 -32.30 17.77 20.86
C SER A 3 -33.60 17.18 20.27
N GLN A 4 -34.41 17.97 19.56
CA GLN A 4 -35.67 17.49 18.96
C GLN A 4 -35.49 16.79 17.60
N ARG A 5 -34.40 17.05 16.86
CA ARG A 5 -34.09 16.33 15.61
C ARG A 5 -33.64 14.89 15.86
N MET A 6 -32.84 14.69 16.91
CA MET A 6 -32.29 13.36 17.25
C MET A 6 -33.37 12.38 17.75
N GLN A 7 -34.44 12.87 18.38
CA GLN A 7 -35.55 12.00 18.81
C GLN A 7 -36.51 11.61 17.68
N MET A 8 -36.55 12.35 16.56
CA MET A 8 -37.35 11.95 15.39
C MET A 8 -36.67 10.88 14.54
N GLU A 9 -35.34 10.91 14.41
CA GLU A 9 -34.57 9.92 13.63
C GLU A 9 -34.50 8.53 14.30
N ILE A 10 -34.52 8.48 15.65
CA ILE A 10 -34.56 7.21 16.38
C ILE A 10 -35.91 6.50 16.21
N LYS A 11 -37.03 7.26 16.15
CA LYS A 11 -38.37 6.69 15.97
C LYS A 11 -38.61 6.11 14.57
N THR A 12 -38.02 6.69 13.53
CA THR A 12 -38.13 6.16 12.15
C THR A 12 -37.25 4.93 11.92
N GLY A 13 -36.11 4.81 12.61
CA GLY A 13 -35.24 3.63 12.55
C GLY A 13 -35.86 2.37 13.18
N GLU A 14 -36.57 2.52 14.31
CA GLU A 14 -37.21 1.37 14.98
C GLU A 14 -38.46 0.84 14.24
N GLU A 15 -39.19 1.68 13.50
CA GLU A 15 -40.31 1.23 12.66
C GLU A 15 -39.84 0.49 11.39
N LEU A 16 -38.71 0.90 10.79
CA LEU A 16 -38.10 0.20 9.65
C LEU A 16 -37.54 -1.17 10.02
N ALA A 17 -36.92 -1.31 11.19
CA ALA A 17 -36.43 -2.58 11.70
C ALA A 17 -37.55 -3.59 12.01
N ARG A 18 -38.71 -3.11 12.47
CA ARG A 18 -39.89 -3.97 12.70
C ARG A 18 -40.56 -4.45 11.41
N LEU A 19 -40.52 -3.65 10.34
CA LEU A 19 -41.06 -4.02 9.03
C LEU A 19 -40.19 -5.05 8.28
N HIS A 20 -38.86 -5.04 8.46
CA HIS A 20 -37.99 -6.05 7.85
C HIS A 20 -38.02 -7.42 8.54
N SER A 21 -38.41 -7.50 9.82
CA SER A 21 -38.48 -8.76 10.57
C SER A 21 -39.65 -9.69 10.18
N ARG A 22 -40.58 -9.25 9.31
CA ARG A 22 -41.79 -10.01 8.93
C ARG A 22 -41.79 -10.59 7.51
N SER A 23 -40.72 -10.45 6.74
CA SER A 23 -40.65 -11.04 5.39
C SER A 23 -39.26 -11.61 5.10
N THR A 24 -39.02 -12.87 5.47
CA THR A 24 -38.13 -13.83 4.76
C THR A 24 -37.93 -15.06 5.64
N GLY A 25 -38.90 -15.97 5.59
CA GLY A 25 -38.71 -17.34 6.08
C GLY A 25 -38.01 -18.15 4.99
N LEU A 26 -36.68 -18.20 4.98
CA LEU A 26 -35.92 -19.20 4.22
C LEU A 26 -34.75 -19.71 5.07
N LYS A 27 -34.81 -21.01 5.41
CA LYS A 27 -33.72 -21.75 6.08
C LYS A 27 -32.54 -21.87 5.11
N MET A 28 -31.38 -21.31 5.47
CA MET A 28 -30.11 -21.63 4.82
C MET A 28 -29.31 -22.60 5.69
N SER A 29 -29.02 -23.77 5.13
CA SER A 29 -28.10 -24.75 5.70
C SER A 29 -26.66 -24.31 5.44
N HIS A 30 -25.87 -24.12 6.49
CA HIS A 30 -24.44 -23.89 6.39
C HIS A 30 -23.72 -25.13 5.84
N ARG A 31 -23.12 -25.01 4.66
CA ARG A 31 -21.95 -25.81 4.26
C ARG A 31 -20.78 -24.85 4.06
N SER A 32 -19.71 -25.12 4.77
CA SER A 32 -18.40 -24.48 4.66
C SER A 32 -17.73 -24.88 3.34
N GLU A 33 -17.58 -23.95 2.42
CA GLU A 33 -16.68 -24.09 1.28
C GLU A 33 -15.33 -23.47 1.64
N SER A 34 -14.31 -24.32 1.71
CA SER A 34 -12.96 -23.97 2.11
C SER A 34 -11.95 -24.58 1.13
N PHE A 35 -11.09 -23.73 0.59
CA PHE A 35 -9.76 -24.03 0.04
C PHE A 35 -9.58 -24.85 -1.27
N LEU A 36 -10.62 -25.24 -2.02
CA LEU A 36 -10.41 -26.01 -3.27
C LEU A 36 -10.40 -25.24 -4.60
N ASP A 37 -10.83 -23.97 -4.67
CA ASP A 37 -11.03 -23.28 -5.97
C ASP A 37 -9.85 -22.45 -6.51
N ILE A 38 -8.68 -22.48 -5.85
CA ILE A 38 -7.53 -21.64 -6.28
C ILE A 38 -6.66 -22.35 -7.34
N LYS A 39 -6.71 -23.69 -7.46
CA LYS A 39 -5.92 -24.40 -8.49
C LYS A 39 -6.54 -24.32 -9.90
N ASN A 40 -7.87 -24.16 -10.02
CA ASN A 40 -8.56 -24.21 -11.32
C ASN A 40 -8.59 -22.87 -12.10
N VAL A 41 -8.10 -21.77 -11.54
CA VAL A 41 -8.13 -20.45 -12.21
C VAL A 41 -6.82 -20.15 -12.97
N ILE A 42 -5.80 -21.02 -12.88
CA ILE A 42 -4.44 -20.74 -13.39
C ILE A 42 -3.97 -21.71 -14.48
N GLU A 43 -4.65 -22.84 -14.73
CA GLU A 43 -4.18 -23.85 -15.69
C GLU A 43 -4.70 -23.70 -17.14
N ASP A 44 -5.68 -22.83 -17.41
CA ASP A 44 -6.31 -22.77 -18.76
C ASP A 44 -5.55 -21.95 -19.81
N ASP A 45 -4.42 -21.32 -19.51
CA ASP A 45 -3.75 -20.36 -20.42
C ASP A 45 -2.33 -20.73 -20.87
N VAL A 46 -1.88 -21.98 -20.65
CA VAL A 46 -0.55 -22.43 -21.09
C VAL A 46 -0.59 -23.80 -21.77
N THR A 47 -1.26 -23.88 -22.92
CA THR A 47 -0.94 -24.90 -23.94
C THR A 47 -1.14 -24.34 -25.35
N ASP A 48 -0.14 -23.63 -25.88
CA ASP A 48 0.41 -23.92 -27.20
C ASP A 48 1.63 -23.02 -27.47
N THR A 49 2.80 -23.61 -27.68
CA THR A 49 3.88 -23.12 -28.56
C THR A 49 5.11 -24.01 -28.35
N GLY A 50 5.20 -25.05 -29.17
CA GLY A 50 6.38 -25.89 -29.24
C GLY A 50 7.58 -25.14 -29.79
N LEU A 51 8.66 -25.03 -29.02
CA LEU A 51 10.00 -24.76 -29.55
C LEU A 51 11.06 -25.68 -28.93
N LYS A 52 11.63 -26.51 -29.80
CA LYS A 52 12.77 -27.42 -29.56
C LYS A 52 14.00 -26.63 -29.12
N ARG A 53 14.61 -26.97 -27.98
CA ARG A 53 15.95 -26.49 -27.58
C ARG A 53 17.02 -27.52 -27.94
N SER A 54 17.96 -27.14 -28.81
CA SER A 54 19.19 -27.85 -29.10
C SER A 54 20.26 -27.56 -28.03
N ARG A 55 20.92 -28.61 -27.53
CA ARG A 55 22.06 -28.53 -26.59
C ARG A 55 23.37 -28.30 -27.34
N GLY A 56 24.23 -27.43 -26.79
CA GLY A 56 25.63 -27.25 -27.17
C GLY A 56 26.51 -27.00 -25.92
N PRO A 57 27.82 -27.31 -25.94
CA PRO A 57 28.51 -27.83 -24.76
C PRO A 57 29.23 -26.78 -23.90
N VAL A 58 29.48 -27.20 -22.65
CA VAL A 58 30.16 -26.50 -21.56
C VAL A 58 31.68 -26.53 -21.77
N SER A 59 32.36 -25.40 -21.51
CA SER A 59 33.83 -25.34 -21.35
C SER A 59 34.21 -24.71 -20.01
N HIS A 60 35.08 -25.39 -19.27
CA HIS A 60 35.65 -24.96 -17.98
C HIS A 60 36.84 -23.98 -18.15
N GLY A 61 36.99 -23.07 -17.19
CA GLY A 61 38.18 -22.26 -16.99
C GLY A 61 38.20 -21.61 -15.59
N ASN A 62 39.14 -22.05 -14.74
CA ASN A 62 39.56 -21.47 -13.45
C ASN A 62 39.90 -19.97 -13.59
N GLY A 63 39.83 -19.05 -12.61
CA GLY A 63 39.72 -19.08 -11.16
C GLY A 63 40.59 -17.93 -10.62
N SER A 64 40.04 -16.98 -9.86
CA SER A 64 40.83 -16.06 -9.01
C SER A 64 39.99 -15.47 -7.88
N LEU A 65 40.59 -15.46 -6.68
CA LEU A 65 39.99 -15.20 -5.38
C LEU A 65 39.42 -13.79 -5.22
N GLY A 66 38.21 -13.72 -4.63
CA GLY A 66 37.58 -12.50 -4.13
C GLY A 66 36.55 -12.84 -3.05
N THR A 67 36.81 -12.34 -1.84
CA THR A 67 35.95 -12.23 -0.64
C THR A 67 34.55 -12.86 -0.68
N SER A 68 34.36 -13.88 0.17
CA SER A 68 33.10 -14.59 0.43
C SER A 68 32.00 -13.66 0.95
N ALA A 69 31.25 -13.05 0.04
CA ALA A 69 29.86 -12.69 0.28
C ALA A 69 29.05 -13.99 0.31
N LYS A 70 28.37 -14.27 1.43
CA LYS A 70 27.39 -15.37 1.52
C LYS A 70 26.43 -15.25 0.33
N LYS A 71 26.46 -16.22 -0.60
CA LYS A 71 25.45 -16.38 -1.64
C LYS A 71 24.09 -16.42 -0.94
N SER A 72 23.24 -15.43 -1.21
CA SER A 72 21.84 -15.47 -0.81
C SER A 72 21.25 -16.76 -1.39
N LYS A 73 20.58 -17.56 -0.56
CA LYS A 73 19.72 -18.65 -1.03
C LYS A 73 18.84 -18.07 -2.14
N GLU A 74 18.81 -18.69 -3.31
CA GLU A 74 17.87 -18.33 -4.38
C GLU A 74 16.48 -18.29 -3.73
N SER A 75 15.93 -17.07 -3.58
CA SER A 75 14.65 -16.90 -2.92
C SER A 75 13.60 -17.67 -3.72
N SER A 76 12.62 -18.23 -3.02
CA SER A 76 11.44 -18.81 -3.62
C SER A 76 10.72 -17.73 -4.43
N VAL A 77 11.09 -17.56 -5.70
CA VAL A 77 10.43 -16.63 -6.62
C VAL A 77 9.03 -17.15 -6.84
N CYS A 78 8.06 -16.42 -6.31
CA CYS A 78 6.65 -16.71 -6.47
C CYS A 78 6.24 -16.73 -7.96
N LYS A 79 5.44 -17.72 -8.37
CA LYS A 79 4.90 -17.79 -9.75
C LYS A 79 3.87 -16.68 -10.04
N LEU A 80 3.30 -16.03 -9.03
CA LEU A 80 2.25 -15.01 -9.20
C LEU A 80 2.72 -13.78 -9.97
N ALA A 81 4.01 -13.43 -9.93
CA ALA A 81 4.57 -12.31 -10.70
C ALA A 81 5.83 -12.70 -11.47
N GLN A 82 6.06 -13.99 -11.69
CA GLN A 82 7.28 -14.50 -12.31
C GLN A 82 7.46 -13.93 -13.74
N GLY A 83 8.62 -13.34 -14.00
CA GLY A 83 8.94 -12.67 -15.26
C GLY A 83 8.43 -11.23 -15.37
N LEU A 84 7.63 -10.75 -14.40
CA LEU A 84 7.21 -9.36 -14.35
C LEU A 84 8.29 -8.51 -13.67
N LYS A 85 8.60 -7.36 -14.28
CA LYS A 85 9.34 -6.28 -13.64
C LYS A 85 8.35 -5.26 -13.11
N ALA A 86 8.54 -4.83 -11.86
CA ALA A 86 7.83 -3.67 -11.34
C ALA A 86 8.29 -2.42 -12.10
N LEU A 87 7.35 -1.73 -12.72
CA LEU A 87 7.61 -0.62 -13.63
C LEU A 87 6.36 0.25 -13.72
N GLN A 88 6.55 1.56 -13.59
CA GLN A 88 5.54 2.54 -13.96
C GLN A 88 6.20 3.70 -14.70
N GLU A 89 5.80 3.89 -15.95
CA GLU A 89 6.21 5.05 -16.74
C GLU A 89 5.21 6.18 -16.60
N HIS A 90 3.91 5.89 -16.62
CA HIS A 90 2.86 6.91 -16.53
C HIS A 90 1.66 6.44 -15.70
N GLU A 91 1.06 7.35 -14.91
CA GLU A 91 -0.10 7.04 -14.03
C GLU A 91 -1.34 6.54 -14.82
N ASN A 92 -1.49 6.98 -16.07
CA ASN A 92 -2.54 6.54 -17.00
C ASN A 92 -2.16 5.33 -17.90
N ASP A 93 -1.04 4.67 -17.64
CA ASP A 93 -0.75 3.37 -18.27
C ASP A 93 -1.65 2.28 -17.63
N ILE A 94 -1.94 1.22 -18.39
CA ILE A 94 -2.87 0.16 -17.96
C ILE A 94 -2.34 -0.51 -16.69
N ALA A 95 -3.10 -0.48 -15.61
CA ALA A 95 -2.75 -1.18 -14.38
C ALA A 95 -2.85 -2.70 -14.60
N GLU A 96 -1.75 -3.43 -14.44
CA GLU A 96 -1.71 -4.88 -14.65
C GLU A 96 -1.71 -5.64 -13.34
N VAL A 97 -0.89 -5.20 -12.37
CA VAL A 97 -0.77 -5.86 -11.07
C VAL A 97 -0.92 -4.84 -9.96
N VAL A 98 -1.88 -5.10 -9.07
CA VAL A 98 -2.19 -4.27 -7.90
C VAL A 98 -2.10 -5.10 -6.64
N ILE A 99 -1.37 -4.59 -5.66
CA ILE A 99 -1.32 -5.10 -4.30
C ILE A 99 -2.26 -4.26 -3.45
N VAL A 100 -3.09 -4.92 -2.64
CA VAL A 100 -4.00 -4.33 -1.66
C VAL A 100 -3.82 -5.01 -0.30
N CYS A 101 -4.30 -4.40 0.77
CA CYS A 101 -4.35 -5.05 2.09
C CYS A 101 -5.78 -5.03 2.61
N GLU A 102 -6.33 -6.21 2.88
CA GLU A 102 -7.68 -6.32 3.41
C GLU A 102 -7.78 -5.69 4.81
N PRO A 103 -8.91 -5.06 5.15
CA PRO A 103 -9.23 -4.64 6.52
C PRO A 103 -9.49 -5.89 7.37
N GLU A 104 -8.42 -6.51 7.84
CA GLU A 104 -8.43 -7.75 8.59
C GLU A 104 -8.90 -7.57 10.02
N GLN A 105 -9.58 -8.60 10.56
CA GLN A 105 -10.37 -8.46 11.77
C GLN A 105 -9.53 -8.01 12.97
N ALA A 106 -8.39 -8.65 13.25
CA ALA A 106 -7.62 -8.31 14.45
C ALA A 106 -6.84 -6.99 14.33
N SER A 107 -6.17 -6.73 13.20
CA SER A 107 -5.37 -5.50 13.04
C SER A 107 -6.25 -4.27 12.94
N LEU A 108 -7.35 -4.34 12.17
CA LEU A 108 -8.29 -3.24 12.03
C LEU A 108 -9.14 -3.03 13.29
N MET A 109 -9.60 -4.11 13.93
CA MET A 109 -10.39 -3.99 15.17
C MET A 109 -9.62 -3.24 16.25
N MET A 110 -8.35 -3.61 16.46
CA MET A 110 -7.52 -2.97 17.47
C MET A 110 -7.27 -1.48 17.15
N GLY A 111 -7.08 -1.13 15.87
CA GLY A 111 -7.02 0.28 15.45
C GLY A 111 -8.34 1.05 15.67
N GLY A 112 -9.47 0.35 15.51
CA GLY A 112 -10.81 0.90 15.73
C GLY A 112 -11.16 1.17 17.19
N LEU A 113 -10.42 0.61 18.16
CA LEU A 113 -10.66 0.84 19.59
C LEU A 113 -10.30 2.28 20.03
N HIS A 114 -9.32 2.92 19.39
CA HIS A 114 -8.97 4.32 19.62
C HIS A 114 -8.61 5.03 18.28
N PRO A 115 -9.62 5.38 17.45
CA PRO A 115 -9.43 5.79 16.06
C PRO A 115 -8.37 6.89 15.86
N ARG A 116 -8.43 7.98 16.64
CA ARG A 116 -7.49 9.10 16.51
C ARG A 116 -6.04 8.72 16.83
N GLY A 117 -5.84 7.77 17.73
CA GLY A 117 -4.51 7.25 18.11
C GLY A 117 -3.92 6.37 17.02
N SER A 118 -4.78 5.66 16.29
CA SER A 118 -4.44 4.78 15.16
C SER A 118 -4.50 5.49 13.79
N LEU A 119 -4.48 6.82 13.79
CA LEU A 119 -4.53 7.68 12.59
C LEU A 119 -5.81 7.52 11.74
N TYR A 120 -6.94 7.22 12.36
CA TYR A 120 -8.24 7.21 11.70
C TYR A 120 -8.97 8.53 11.91
N GLU A 121 -9.73 8.94 10.89
CA GLU A 121 -10.53 10.16 10.90
C GLU A 121 -11.76 9.98 11.80
N ARG A 122 -12.43 8.82 11.65
CA ARG A 122 -13.73 8.50 12.24
C ARG A 122 -13.78 7.04 12.68
N PRO A 123 -14.74 6.66 13.56
CA PRO A 123 -15.02 5.26 13.86
C PRO A 123 -15.34 4.44 12.61
N VAL A 124 -14.99 3.16 12.62
CA VAL A 124 -15.10 2.26 11.47
C VAL A 124 -15.98 1.06 11.82
N ASN A 125 -16.90 0.71 10.93
CA ASN A 125 -17.57 -0.59 10.97
C ASN A 125 -16.75 -1.59 10.13
N ILE A 126 -16.21 -2.61 10.80
CA ILE A 126 -15.26 -3.55 10.20
C ILE A 126 -15.92 -4.43 9.14
N ASP A 127 -17.15 -4.90 9.39
CA ASP A 127 -17.85 -5.77 8.43
C ASP A 127 -18.20 -4.99 7.14
N VAL A 128 -18.60 -3.73 7.30
CA VAL A 128 -18.82 -2.83 6.15
C VAL A 128 -17.50 -2.55 5.43
N ALA A 129 -16.41 -2.28 6.14
CA ALA A 129 -15.09 -2.09 5.53
C ALA A 129 -14.64 -3.33 4.73
N LYS A 130 -14.84 -4.53 5.26
CA LYS A 130 -14.54 -5.80 4.58
C LYS A 130 -15.37 -5.97 3.31
N ALA A 131 -16.67 -5.74 3.37
CA ALA A 131 -17.55 -5.83 2.22
C ALA A 131 -17.17 -4.83 1.12
N GLN A 132 -16.93 -3.56 1.50
CA GLN A 132 -16.51 -2.51 0.56
C GLN A 132 -15.13 -2.80 -0.06
N HIS A 133 -14.18 -3.33 0.72
CA HIS A 133 -12.88 -3.74 0.19
C HIS A 133 -12.99 -4.95 -0.75
N ALA A 134 -13.86 -5.91 -0.44
CA ALA A 134 -14.10 -7.07 -1.30
C ALA A 134 -14.68 -6.63 -2.65
N GLU A 135 -15.64 -5.70 -2.64
CA GLU A 135 -16.21 -5.10 -3.86
C GLU A 135 -15.13 -4.34 -4.65
N PHE A 136 -14.28 -3.56 -3.98
CA PHE A 136 -13.15 -2.88 -4.63
C PHE A 136 -12.23 -3.86 -5.36
N ARG A 137 -11.85 -4.98 -4.74
CA ARG A 137 -11.06 -6.03 -5.39
C ARG A 137 -11.81 -6.67 -6.56
N ALA A 138 -13.11 -6.92 -6.42
CA ALA A 138 -13.93 -7.49 -7.49
C ALA A 138 -13.95 -6.56 -8.72
N GLN A 139 -14.11 -5.25 -8.50
CA GLN A 139 -14.09 -4.26 -9.57
C GLN A 139 -12.73 -4.17 -10.25
N LEU A 140 -11.62 -4.18 -9.50
CA LEU A 140 -10.29 -4.24 -10.09
C LEU A 140 -10.12 -5.47 -11.01
N ARG A 141 -10.52 -6.65 -10.54
CA ARG A 141 -10.46 -7.89 -11.33
C ARG A 141 -11.36 -7.83 -12.56
N ALA A 142 -12.56 -7.26 -12.44
CA ALA A 142 -13.48 -7.07 -13.56
C ALA A 142 -12.90 -6.15 -14.66
N HIS A 143 -11.97 -5.27 -14.31
CA HIS A 143 -11.23 -4.42 -15.25
C HIS A 143 -9.95 -5.08 -15.80
N GLY A 144 -9.73 -6.38 -15.53
CA GLY A 144 -8.58 -7.14 -16.02
C GLY A 144 -7.31 -6.99 -15.18
N VAL A 145 -7.40 -6.38 -13.99
CA VAL A 145 -6.26 -6.19 -13.11
C VAL A 145 -6.00 -7.45 -12.28
N LYS A 146 -4.76 -7.90 -12.21
CA LYS A 146 -4.32 -8.93 -11.27
C LYS A 146 -4.22 -8.33 -9.87
N VAL A 147 -5.16 -8.72 -9.00
CA VAL A 147 -5.22 -8.24 -7.62
C VAL A 147 -4.66 -9.28 -6.67
N LEU A 148 -3.63 -8.89 -5.91
CA LEU A 148 -2.98 -9.69 -4.87
C LEU A 148 -3.18 -9.02 -3.51
N THR A 149 -3.52 -9.77 -2.47
CA THR A 149 -3.55 -9.21 -1.11
C THR A 149 -2.27 -9.49 -0.35
N VAL A 150 -1.92 -8.61 0.60
CA VAL A 150 -0.77 -8.83 1.51
C VAL A 150 -0.85 -10.22 2.18
N ARG A 151 -2.04 -10.63 2.66
CA ARG A 151 -2.25 -11.95 3.26
C ARG A 151 -2.01 -13.09 2.26
N GLU A 152 -2.54 -12.98 1.05
CA GLU A 152 -2.31 -13.96 -0.03
C GLU A 152 -0.82 -14.11 -0.32
N ILE A 153 -0.08 -12.99 -0.39
CA ILE A 153 1.36 -12.99 -0.67
C ILE A 153 2.14 -13.63 0.48
N LEU A 154 1.85 -13.28 1.73
CA LEU A 154 2.51 -13.85 2.91
C LEU A 154 2.31 -15.37 2.98
N ALA A 155 1.08 -15.84 2.77
CA ALA A 155 0.71 -17.25 2.85
C ALA A 155 1.14 -18.07 1.62
N TYR A 156 1.52 -17.42 0.51
CA TYR A 156 1.81 -18.10 -0.74
C TYR A 156 2.94 -19.12 -0.62
N ASP A 157 2.71 -20.33 -1.13
CA ASP A 157 3.66 -21.45 -1.23
C ASP A 157 4.22 -21.96 0.12
N VAL A 158 3.69 -21.49 1.25
CA VAL A 158 4.23 -21.79 2.58
C VAL A 158 4.09 -23.27 2.97
N GLU A 159 3.01 -23.93 2.55
CA GLU A 159 2.76 -25.34 2.88
C GLU A 159 3.53 -26.31 1.95
N GLU A 160 3.86 -25.89 0.73
CA GLU A 160 4.51 -26.73 -0.28
C GLU A 160 6.04 -26.45 -0.37
N ASN A 161 6.51 -25.31 0.16
CA ASN A 161 7.91 -24.87 0.06
C ASN A 161 8.50 -24.47 1.42
N MET A 162 9.44 -25.29 1.90
CA MET A 162 10.09 -25.08 3.21
C MET A 162 10.88 -23.78 3.29
N SER A 163 11.44 -23.26 2.19
CA SER A 163 12.14 -21.97 2.24
C SER A 163 11.14 -20.83 2.44
N ALA A 164 10.01 -20.85 1.74
CA ALA A 164 8.94 -19.87 1.92
C ALA A 164 8.31 -19.93 3.33
N ARG A 165 8.28 -21.13 3.92
CA ARG A 165 7.87 -21.35 5.31
C ARG A 165 8.82 -20.71 6.30
N VAL A 166 10.12 -21.01 6.21
CA VAL A 166 11.14 -20.44 7.09
C VAL A 166 11.19 -18.92 6.96
N ASP A 167 11.07 -18.38 5.74
CA ASP A 167 11.00 -16.93 5.51
C ASP A 167 9.80 -16.29 6.23
N LEU A 168 8.63 -16.94 6.24
CA LEU A 168 7.45 -16.47 6.97
C LEU A 168 7.63 -16.57 8.50
N GLU A 169 8.25 -17.65 8.97
CA GLU A 169 8.57 -17.84 10.39
C GLU A 169 9.55 -16.77 10.89
N ASP A 170 10.59 -16.43 10.12
CA ASP A 170 11.59 -15.42 10.48
C ASP A 170 10.99 -14.00 10.59
N ILE A 171 10.06 -13.63 9.69
CA ILE A 171 9.35 -12.35 9.81
C ILE A 171 8.34 -12.35 10.97
N ALA A 172 7.64 -13.46 11.23
CA ALA A 172 6.78 -13.60 12.40
C ALA A 172 7.59 -13.54 13.72
N PHE A 173 8.78 -14.13 13.73
CA PHE A 173 9.74 -14.02 14.82
C PHE A 173 10.14 -12.58 15.06
N SER A 174 10.39 -11.81 14.01
CA SER A 174 10.72 -10.39 14.14
C SER A 174 9.53 -9.53 14.63
N ALA A 175 8.30 -9.99 14.43
CA ALA A 175 7.07 -9.28 14.82
C ALA A 175 6.68 -9.51 16.29
N LEU A 176 6.83 -10.74 16.78
CA LEU A 176 6.52 -11.16 18.16
C LEU A 176 7.62 -10.72 19.13
N GLU A 177 7.26 -10.14 20.27
CA GLU A 177 8.20 -9.75 21.33
C GLU A 177 7.85 -10.43 22.65
N TYR A 178 8.85 -10.97 23.35
CA TYR A 178 8.72 -11.41 24.73
C TYR A 178 9.46 -10.43 25.64
N LYS A 179 8.82 -9.99 26.71
CA LYS A 179 9.39 -9.03 27.66
C LYS A 179 9.00 -9.43 29.09
N MET A 180 9.88 -9.21 30.05
CA MET A 180 9.50 -9.29 31.47
C MET A 180 8.62 -8.09 31.86
N GLU A 181 7.68 -8.31 32.78
CA GLU A 181 6.93 -7.23 33.43
C GLU A 181 7.89 -6.22 34.09
N GLU A 182 7.50 -4.94 34.10
CA GLU A 182 8.34 -3.89 34.69
C GLU A 182 8.58 -4.16 36.17
N GLY A 183 9.84 -4.09 36.59
CA GLY A 183 10.27 -4.44 37.95
C GLY A 183 10.63 -5.92 38.15
N HIS A 184 10.34 -6.78 37.16
CA HIS A 184 10.76 -8.18 37.15
C HIS A 184 11.91 -8.43 36.17
N SER A 185 12.73 -9.42 36.51
CA SER A 185 13.86 -9.88 35.71
C SER A 185 13.79 -11.38 35.46
N VAL A 186 14.43 -11.84 34.38
CA VAL A 186 14.54 -13.27 34.05
C VAL A 186 15.21 -14.07 35.18
N SER A 187 16.05 -13.40 35.99
CA SER A 187 16.78 -14.06 37.09
C SER A 187 15.87 -14.52 38.23
N GLU A 188 14.69 -13.91 38.39
CA GLU A 188 13.68 -14.26 39.39
C GLU A 188 12.89 -15.52 39.01
N LEU A 189 12.95 -15.93 37.75
CA LEU A 189 12.36 -17.19 37.30
C LEU A 189 13.22 -18.38 37.79
N PRO A 190 12.58 -19.50 38.16
CA PRO A 190 13.27 -20.77 38.36
C PRO A 190 14.17 -21.11 37.18
N GLU A 191 15.33 -21.70 37.42
CA GLU A 191 16.34 -21.96 36.37
C GLU A 191 15.77 -22.79 35.21
N GLU A 192 14.88 -23.74 35.51
CA GLU A 192 14.18 -24.57 34.54
C GLU A 192 13.20 -23.80 33.64
N ASP A 193 12.69 -22.67 34.11
CA ASP A 193 11.67 -21.86 33.42
C ASP A 193 12.27 -20.70 32.60
N ARG A 194 13.54 -20.35 32.84
CA ARG A 194 14.24 -19.27 32.11
C ARG A 194 14.27 -19.50 30.60
N LYS A 195 14.21 -20.76 30.16
CA LYS A 195 14.13 -21.10 28.73
C LYS A 195 12.86 -20.56 28.06
N TYR A 196 11.74 -20.40 28.79
CA TYR A 196 10.44 -20.00 28.22
C TYR A 196 10.35 -18.51 27.86
N VAL A 197 11.39 -17.73 28.15
CA VAL A 197 11.53 -16.33 27.70
C VAL A 197 12.70 -16.16 26.72
N SER A 198 13.30 -17.27 26.26
CA SER A 198 14.42 -17.26 25.33
C SER A 198 13.96 -17.20 23.86
N ASP A 199 14.86 -16.75 23.00
CA ASP A 199 14.66 -16.77 21.55
C ASP A 199 14.50 -18.21 21.00
N ASP A 200 15.12 -19.21 21.63
CA ASP A 200 14.99 -20.62 21.22
C ASP A 200 13.57 -21.13 21.45
N TYR A 201 12.98 -20.84 22.62
CA TYR A 201 11.58 -21.20 22.89
C TYR A 201 10.62 -20.43 21.99
N LYS A 202 10.86 -19.14 21.77
CA LYS A 202 10.06 -18.34 20.83
C LYS A 202 10.08 -18.93 19.42
N ARG A 203 11.24 -19.43 18.96
CA ARG A 203 11.37 -20.11 17.68
C ARG A 203 10.58 -21.42 17.65
N GLU A 204 10.67 -22.24 18.70
CA GLU A 204 9.87 -23.46 18.84
C GLU A 204 8.36 -23.15 18.75
N VAL A 205 7.88 -22.12 19.45
CA VAL A 205 6.47 -21.70 19.41
C VAL A 205 6.05 -21.32 17.99
N ILE A 206 6.89 -20.54 17.28
CA ILE A 206 6.62 -20.08 15.91
C ILE A 206 6.60 -21.23 14.91
N GLU A 207 7.55 -22.17 14.99
CA GLU A 207 7.61 -23.35 14.12
C GLU A 207 6.34 -24.22 14.22
N LYS A 208 5.67 -24.20 15.37
CA LYS A 208 4.40 -24.92 15.60
C LYS A 208 3.16 -24.17 15.15
N MET A 209 3.25 -22.88 14.81
CA MET A 209 2.11 -22.11 14.34
C MET A 209 1.65 -22.55 12.96
N SER A 210 0.34 -22.51 12.72
CA SER A 210 -0.22 -22.58 11.37
C SER A 210 0.14 -21.34 10.55
N THR A 211 0.04 -21.44 9.22
CA THR A 211 0.29 -20.30 8.31
C THR A 211 -0.59 -19.09 8.64
N SER A 212 -1.87 -19.29 8.96
CA SER A 212 -2.75 -18.19 9.37
C SER A 212 -2.31 -17.52 10.67
N GLN A 213 -1.87 -18.31 11.66
CA GLN A 213 -1.35 -17.78 12.93
C GLN A 213 -0.06 -16.99 12.74
N LEU A 214 0.85 -17.44 11.86
CA LEU A 214 2.05 -16.69 11.51
C LEU A 214 1.71 -15.36 10.87
N VAL A 215 0.78 -15.35 9.90
CA VAL A 215 0.33 -14.10 9.25
C VAL A 215 -0.30 -13.15 10.27
N ASP A 216 -1.19 -13.64 11.14
CA ASP A 216 -1.81 -12.78 12.14
C ASP A 216 -0.79 -12.23 13.14
N THR A 217 0.22 -13.01 13.51
CA THR A 217 1.34 -12.55 14.34
C THR A 217 2.09 -11.37 13.71
N ILE A 218 2.36 -11.46 12.40
CA ILE A 218 3.01 -10.37 11.63
C ILE A 218 2.12 -9.12 11.59
N MET A 219 0.81 -9.30 11.35
CA MET A 219 -0.13 -8.20 11.19
C MET A 219 -0.47 -7.50 12.51
N ILE A 220 -0.39 -8.21 13.64
CA ILE A 220 -0.75 -7.71 14.97
C ILE A 220 0.46 -7.17 15.74
N ASN A 221 1.67 -7.70 15.49
CA ASN A 221 2.89 -7.38 16.24
C ASN A 221 2.70 -7.46 17.77
N PRO A 222 2.41 -8.66 18.30
CA PRO A 222 2.16 -8.85 19.72
C PRO A 222 3.44 -8.70 20.56
N THR A 223 3.30 -8.06 21.73
CA THR A 223 4.27 -8.11 22.82
C THR A 223 3.65 -8.93 23.96
N VAL A 224 4.28 -10.03 24.34
CA VAL A 224 3.90 -10.84 25.49
C VAL A 224 4.74 -10.41 26.69
N VAL A 225 4.08 -9.88 27.70
CA VAL A 225 4.67 -9.45 28.97
C VAL A 225 4.52 -10.58 29.97
N ILE A 226 5.65 -11.13 30.42
CA ILE A 226 5.72 -12.29 31.31
C ILE A 226 6.05 -11.84 32.74
N SER A 227 5.31 -12.36 33.72
CA SER A 227 5.62 -12.19 35.14
C SER A 227 5.70 -13.53 35.86
N PRO A 228 6.58 -13.67 36.88
CA PRO A 228 6.61 -14.87 37.71
C PRO A 228 5.25 -15.08 38.40
N SER A 229 4.81 -16.32 38.50
CA SER A 229 3.59 -16.69 39.22
C SER A 229 3.87 -17.81 40.19
N HIS A 230 3.32 -17.72 41.40
CA HIS A 230 3.38 -18.80 42.39
C HIS A 230 2.19 -19.78 42.25
N ARG A 231 1.49 -19.77 41.11
CA ARG A 231 0.35 -20.62 40.78
C ARG A 231 0.49 -21.17 39.35
N ASP A 232 -0.27 -22.21 39.04
CA ASP A 232 -0.42 -22.78 37.70
C ASP A 232 0.92 -23.19 37.06
N THR A 233 1.26 -22.63 35.90
CA THR A 233 2.47 -22.96 35.11
C THR A 233 3.71 -22.17 35.53
N GLY A 234 3.71 -21.54 36.72
CA GLY A 234 4.86 -20.78 37.22
C GLY A 234 5.03 -19.38 36.61
N MET A 235 4.18 -19.01 35.64
CA MET A 235 4.23 -17.74 34.91
C MET A 235 2.82 -17.22 34.62
N SER A 236 2.68 -15.91 34.57
CA SER A 236 1.52 -15.20 34.02
C SER A 236 1.92 -14.43 32.78
N ALA A 237 0.99 -14.27 31.83
CA ALA A 237 1.20 -13.51 30.61
C ALA A 237 0.14 -12.42 30.44
N ALA A 238 0.58 -11.21 30.12
CA ALA A 238 -0.24 -10.11 29.62
C ALA A 238 0.16 -9.80 28.17
N TYR A 239 -0.77 -9.28 27.38
CA TYR A 239 -0.56 -9.08 25.94
C TYR A 239 -0.75 -7.61 25.57
N GLY A 240 0.26 -7.05 24.90
CA GLY A 240 0.19 -5.79 24.17
C GLY A 240 0.19 -6.03 22.67
N PHE A 241 -0.41 -5.14 21.89
CA PHE A 241 -0.52 -5.28 20.44
C PHE A 241 -0.16 -3.97 19.72
N HIS A 242 0.59 -4.08 18.63
CA HIS A 242 1.00 -2.95 17.79
C HIS A 242 0.58 -3.21 16.33
N PRO A 243 -0.74 -3.29 16.06
CA PRO A 243 -1.26 -3.74 14.78
C PRO A 243 -0.83 -2.83 13.63
N LEU A 244 -0.65 -3.40 12.44
CA LEU A 244 -0.40 -2.67 11.19
C LEU A 244 -1.70 -2.06 10.66
N SER A 245 -2.33 -1.20 11.47
CA SER A 245 -3.69 -0.69 11.27
C SER A 245 -3.85 0.22 10.03
N ASN A 246 -2.76 0.80 9.53
CA ASN A 246 -2.77 1.65 8.33
C ASN A 246 -2.25 0.91 7.08
N LEU A 247 -1.89 -0.39 7.17
CA LEU A 247 -1.42 -1.16 6.02
C LEU A 247 -2.51 -1.37 4.95
N VAL A 248 -3.79 -1.18 5.29
CA VAL A 248 -4.89 -1.03 4.32
C VAL A 248 -4.56 0.00 3.23
N TYR A 249 -3.73 1.00 3.54
CA TYR A 249 -3.15 1.93 2.58
C TYR A 249 -1.78 1.46 2.13
N THR A 250 -1.78 0.57 1.14
CA THR A 250 -0.58 -0.01 0.56
C THR A 250 0.20 0.96 -0.32
N ARG A 251 -0.36 2.15 -0.63
CA ARG A 251 0.29 3.17 -1.47
C ARG A 251 1.54 3.76 -0.84
N ASP A 252 1.57 3.89 0.49
CA ASP A 252 2.51 4.81 1.14
C ASP A 252 3.92 4.23 1.26
N GLN A 253 4.05 2.91 1.44
CA GLN A 253 5.28 2.27 1.90
C GLN A 253 6.39 2.27 0.84
N GLN A 254 6.06 2.43 -0.44
CA GLN A 254 6.99 2.40 -1.56
C GLN A 254 6.51 3.28 -2.73
N ILE A 255 7.42 3.53 -3.66
CA ILE A 255 7.09 4.07 -4.99
C ILE A 255 7.53 3.07 -6.07
N THR A 256 6.84 3.07 -7.21
CA THR A 256 7.28 2.34 -8.41
C THR A 256 7.67 3.37 -9.46
N THR A 257 8.93 3.36 -9.89
CA THR A 257 9.49 4.31 -10.86
C THR A 257 9.68 3.67 -12.24
N CYS A 258 10.24 4.42 -13.19
CA CYS A 258 10.68 3.88 -14.48
C CYS A 258 11.84 2.86 -14.34
N LYS A 259 12.51 2.79 -13.19
CA LYS A 259 13.60 1.82 -12.93
C LYS A 259 13.17 0.64 -12.08
N GLY A 260 12.19 0.83 -11.19
CA GLY A 260 11.73 -0.23 -10.29
C GLY A 260 11.18 0.28 -8.98
N LEU A 261 11.14 -0.59 -7.99
CA LEU A 261 10.59 -0.30 -6.66
C LEU A 261 11.62 0.39 -5.77
N VAL A 262 11.22 1.50 -5.15
CA VAL A 262 12.00 2.16 -4.11
C VAL A 262 11.18 2.14 -2.82
N MET A 263 11.74 1.55 -1.76
CA MET A 263 11.08 1.58 -0.45
C MET A 263 11.22 2.97 0.16
N GLY A 264 10.10 3.49 0.65
CA GLY A 264 10.05 4.76 1.36
C GLY A 264 10.55 4.64 2.80
N ARG A 265 10.65 5.79 3.46
CA ARG A 265 10.82 5.91 4.90
C ARG A 265 9.69 6.80 5.39
N LEU A 266 8.65 6.17 5.94
CA LEU A 266 7.45 6.90 6.35
C LEU A 266 7.75 7.91 7.46
N ARG A 267 7.02 9.01 7.53
CA ARG A 267 7.26 10.03 8.56
C ARG A 267 6.89 9.53 9.95
N SER A 268 5.84 8.72 10.05
CA SER A 268 5.35 8.18 11.31
C SER A 268 6.11 6.91 11.70
N GLN A 269 6.74 6.90 12.88
CA GLN A 269 7.50 5.75 13.37
C GLN A 269 6.63 4.50 13.55
N GLN A 270 5.37 4.65 13.94
CA GLN A 270 4.46 3.51 14.13
C GLN A 270 4.17 2.74 12.84
N ARG A 271 4.35 3.38 11.67
CA ARG A 271 4.12 2.76 10.36
C ARG A 271 5.39 2.12 9.75
N GLN A 272 6.55 2.19 10.40
CA GLN A 272 7.79 1.65 9.84
C GLN A 272 7.76 0.13 9.66
N ARG A 273 7.01 -0.60 10.49
CA ARG A 273 6.84 -2.04 10.33
C ARG A 273 6.05 -2.39 9.05
N GLU A 274 5.14 -1.51 8.60
CA GLU A 274 4.41 -1.68 7.34
C GLU A 274 5.37 -1.75 6.15
N VAL A 275 6.41 -0.89 6.15
CA VAL A 275 7.45 -0.88 5.10
C VAL A 275 8.18 -2.22 5.03
N LYS A 276 8.51 -2.81 6.19
CA LYS A 276 9.19 -4.12 6.25
C LYS A 276 8.32 -5.24 5.70
N VAL A 277 7.04 -5.26 6.04
CA VAL A 277 6.08 -6.27 5.55
C VAL A 277 5.85 -6.13 4.06
N MET A 278 5.69 -4.91 3.55
CA MET A 278 5.55 -4.66 2.12
C MET A 278 6.81 -5.04 1.35
N GLU A 279 7.99 -4.69 1.86
CA GLU A 279 9.25 -5.12 1.26
C GLU A 279 9.37 -6.66 1.18
N PHE A 280 9.01 -7.37 2.26
CA PHE A 280 8.98 -8.83 2.25
C PHE A 280 8.04 -9.36 1.16
N CYS A 281 6.83 -8.80 1.06
CA CYS A 281 5.86 -9.18 0.04
C CYS A 281 6.39 -8.96 -1.39
N LEU A 282 7.01 -7.81 -1.66
CA LEU A 282 7.57 -7.48 -2.97
C LEU A 282 8.71 -8.43 -3.34
N ASN A 283 9.62 -8.70 -2.40
CA ASN A 283 10.72 -9.65 -2.60
C ASN A 283 10.21 -11.09 -2.82
N LYS A 284 9.20 -11.51 -2.05
CA LYS A 284 8.55 -12.82 -2.21
C LYS A 284 7.88 -12.96 -3.59
N LEU A 285 7.32 -11.87 -4.12
CA LEU A 285 6.80 -11.80 -5.49
C LEU A 285 7.89 -11.80 -6.57
N GLY A 286 9.18 -11.75 -6.21
CA GLY A 286 10.27 -11.63 -7.17
C GLY A 286 10.35 -10.24 -7.83
N LEU A 287 9.81 -9.21 -7.16
CA LEU A 287 9.86 -7.82 -7.60
C LEU A 287 10.96 -7.11 -6.80
N PRO A 288 12.23 -7.10 -7.28
CA PRO A 288 13.35 -6.61 -6.50
C PRO A 288 13.23 -5.11 -6.24
N VAL A 289 13.49 -4.74 -4.99
CA VAL A 289 13.68 -3.34 -4.57
C VAL A 289 15.04 -2.85 -5.10
N ILE A 290 15.04 -1.75 -5.84
CA ILE A 290 16.25 -1.15 -6.42
C ILE A 290 16.89 -0.10 -5.52
N GLY A 291 16.17 0.39 -4.51
CA GLY A 291 16.67 1.40 -3.58
C GLY A 291 15.78 1.58 -2.36
N LYS A 292 16.33 2.21 -1.33
CA LYS A 292 15.61 2.59 -0.12
C LYS A 292 15.99 4.01 0.29
N ILE A 293 15.03 4.74 0.82
CA ILE A 293 15.27 6.03 1.45
C ILE A 293 15.80 5.83 2.85
N GLU A 294 16.89 6.52 3.16
CA GLU A 294 17.58 6.47 4.45
C GLU A 294 17.39 7.78 5.21
N GLU A 295 17.63 7.78 6.52
CA GLU A 295 17.67 9.01 7.30
C GLU A 295 18.73 9.97 6.75
N PRO A 296 18.46 11.29 6.64
CA PRO A 296 17.29 12.06 7.13
C PRO A 296 16.08 12.14 6.17
N GLY A 297 16.03 11.33 5.11
CA GLY A 297 14.94 11.33 4.14
C GLY A 297 13.64 10.72 4.66
N TYR A 298 12.52 11.32 4.24
CA TYR A 298 11.18 10.78 4.37
C TYR A 298 10.50 10.75 3.00
N LEU A 299 9.87 9.62 2.69
CA LEU A 299 9.17 9.38 1.44
C LEU A 299 7.94 8.52 1.71
N GLU A 300 6.78 9.01 1.29
CA GLU A 300 5.53 8.26 1.27
C GLU A 300 4.97 8.26 -0.16
N GLY A 301 4.50 7.11 -0.64
CA GLY A 301 4.11 6.93 -2.05
C GLY A 301 2.90 7.75 -2.52
N GLY A 302 2.05 8.24 -1.61
CA GLY A 302 0.96 9.17 -1.94
C GLY A 302 1.44 10.51 -2.51
N ASP A 303 2.73 10.84 -2.34
CA ASP A 303 3.32 12.05 -2.92
C ASP A 303 3.86 11.85 -4.35
N PHE A 304 4.03 10.60 -4.81
CA PHE A 304 4.77 10.30 -6.04
C PHE A 304 3.84 10.04 -7.23
N PHE A 305 4.13 10.67 -8.37
CA PHE A 305 3.43 10.46 -9.63
C PHE A 305 4.40 10.21 -10.80
N PRO A 306 4.35 9.04 -11.46
CA PRO A 306 4.99 8.82 -12.74
C PRO A 306 4.23 9.55 -13.86
N CYS A 307 4.93 10.40 -14.61
CA CYS A 307 4.33 11.32 -15.59
C CYS A 307 4.87 11.10 -17.02
N GLY A 308 5.20 9.85 -17.33
CA GLY A 308 5.85 9.43 -18.58
C GLY A 308 7.33 9.12 -18.38
N THR A 309 7.99 8.68 -19.44
CA THR A 309 9.41 8.31 -19.41
C THR A 309 10.34 9.49 -19.15
N SER A 310 9.87 10.73 -19.34
CA SER A 310 10.68 11.94 -19.19
C SER A 310 10.50 12.64 -17.86
N LEU A 311 9.37 12.49 -17.17
CA LEU A 311 9.04 13.29 -15.98
C LEU A 311 8.48 12.41 -14.87
N ALA A 312 8.97 12.63 -13.65
CA ALA A 312 8.33 12.19 -12.42
C ALA A 312 8.03 13.42 -11.53
N MET A 313 6.97 13.34 -10.75
CA MET A 313 6.63 14.34 -9.74
C MET A 313 6.68 13.73 -8.33
N LEU A 314 7.16 14.50 -7.36
CA LEU A 314 7.08 14.15 -5.95
C LEU A 314 6.65 15.37 -5.12
N GLY A 315 5.56 15.22 -4.38
CA GLY A 315 5.15 16.18 -3.35
C GLY A 315 6.11 16.21 -2.17
N ILE A 316 6.39 17.38 -1.62
CA ILE A 316 7.08 17.53 -0.32
C ILE A 316 6.31 18.46 0.61
N GLY A 317 6.35 18.16 1.91
CA GLY A 317 5.59 18.90 2.92
C GLY A 317 5.57 18.18 4.26
N LEU A 318 4.42 17.61 4.62
CA LEU A 318 4.23 16.92 5.90
C LEU A 318 4.87 15.52 5.92
N ARG A 319 4.79 14.79 4.80
CA ARG A 319 5.05 13.35 4.73
C ARG A 319 6.36 13.01 4.01
N SER A 320 6.62 13.64 2.86
CA SER A 320 7.89 13.54 2.14
C SER A 320 8.72 14.83 2.23
N ASN A 321 10.05 14.73 2.08
CA ASN A 321 10.98 15.86 2.19
C ASN A 321 12.04 15.94 1.07
N MET A 322 12.76 17.07 1.01
CA MET A 322 13.80 17.31 0.01
C MET A 322 14.98 16.35 0.14
N GLU A 323 15.28 15.86 1.34
CA GLU A 323 16.35 14.89 1.57
C GLU A 323 16.05 13.55 0.86
N ALA A 324 14.78 13.12 0.80
CA ALA A 324 14.39 11.98 -0.02
C ALA A 324 14.49 12.28 -1.52
N CYS A 325 14.05 13.47 -1.97
CA CYS A 325 14.23 13.92 -3.35
C CYS A 325 15.70 13.83 -3.79
N GLN A 326 16.61 14.34 -2.95
CA GLN A 326 18.04 14.33 -3.21
C GLN A 326 18.59 12.90 -3.32
N GLN A 327 18.18 12.00 -2.41
CA GLN A 327 18.57 10.59 -2.50
C GLN A 327 18.05 9.91 -3.78
N LEU A 328 16.81 10.18 -4.20
CA LEU A 328 16.25 9.64 -5.44
C LEU A 328 17.07 10.09 -6.66
N MET A 329 17.50 11.35 -6.68
CA MET A 329 18.33 11.92 -7.73
C MET A 329 19.77 11.38 -7.70
N ASP A 330 20.43 11.39 -6.54
CA ASP A 330 21.83 10.99 -6.38
C ASP A 330 22.06 9.49 -6.61
N LYS A 331 21.10 8.66 -6.19
CA LYS A 331 21.12 7.21 -6.40
C LYS A 331 20.52 6.81 -7.77
N ASP A 332 20.10 7.80 -8.58
CA ASP A 332 19.50 7.63 -9.90
C ASP A 332 18.37 6.58 -9.90
N LEU A 333 17.38 6.76 -9.02
CA LEU A 333 16.31 5.78 -8.78
C LEU A 333 15.02 6.05 -9.58
N LEU A 334 14.92 7.21 -10.23
CA LEU A 334 13.70 7.66 -10.93
C LEU A 334 13.56 7.04 -12.33
N GLY A 335 14.63 7.05 -13.12
CA GLY A 335 14.59 6.63 -14.53
C GLY A 335 13.91 7.62 -15.48
N THR A 336 13.85 8.90 -15.10
CA THR A 336 13.29 9.99 -15.90
C THR A 336 14.33 11.10 -16.12
N ASP A 337 14.23 11.89 -17.18
CA ASP A 337 15.20 12.98 -17.42
C ASP A 337 14.88 14.24 -16.62
N ARG A 338 13.64 14.38 -16.15
CA ARG A 338 13.14 15.51 -15.36
C ARG A 338 12.50 14.99 -14.08
N PHE A 339 12.66 15.77 -13.03
CA PHE A 339 12.06 15.53 -11.74
C PHE A 339 11.49 16.83 -11.17
N ALA A 340 10.18 16.87 -10.98
CA ALA A 340 9.47 18.01 -10.43
C ALA A 340 9.13 17.78 -8.96
N VAL A 341 9.73 18.59 -8.10
CA VAL A 341 9.47 18.60 -6.66
C VAL A 341 8.36 19.62 -6.38
N VAL A 342 7.18 19.13 -6.00
CA VAL A 342 5.99 19.94 -5.74
C VAL A 342 5.93 20.29 -4.25
N ARG A 343 6.26 21.53 -3.90
CA ARG A 343 6.39 22.00 -2.52
C ARG A 343 5.07 22.51 -1.96
N ASP A 344 4.68 21.94 -0.81
CA ASP A 344 3.71 22.51 0.11
C ASP A 344 4.40 23.41 1.14
N ASP A 345 4.62 24.66 0.74
CA ASP A 345 5.26 25.66 1.60
C ASP A 345 4.26 26.37 2.53
N PHE A 346 2.99 26.46 2.14
CA PHE A 346 2.02 27.40 2.73
C PHE A 346 0.83 26.76 3.46
N ASP A 347 0.42 25.54 3.12
CA ASP A 347 -0.83 24.95 3.60
C ASP A 347 -0.60 23.94 4.73
N LYS A 348 0.31 22.97 4.51
CA LYS A 348 0.79 21.97 5.48
C LYS A 348 -0.32 21.42 6.37
N ASN A 349 -1.40 20.96 5.75
CA ASN A 349 -2.62 20.54 6.42
C ASN A 349 -2.80 19.02 6.38
N GLN A 350 -3.26 18.42 7.48
CA GLN A 350 -3.42 16.97 7.60
C GLN A 350 -4.44 16.37 6.61
N ASP A 351 -5.51 17.10 6.25
CA ASP A 351 -6.51 16.63 5.27
C ASP A 351 -5.97 16.66 3.83
N ARG A 352 -4.78 17.24 3.63
CA ARG A 352 -4.05 17.38 2.37
C ARG A 352 -2.60 16.95 2.54
N MET A 353 -2.41 15.88 3.30
CA MET A 353 -1.10 15.42 3.77
C MET A 353 -0.17 14.94 2.65
N HIS A 354 -0.73 14.47 1.53
CA HIS A 354 0.00 14.01 0.34
C HIS A 354 -0.46 14.74 -0.93
N LEU A 355 0.34 14.67 -1.99
CA LEU A 355 0.00 15.21 -3.30
C LEU A 355 -1.28 14.56 -3.89
N ASP A 356 -1.48 13.26 -3.72
CA ASP A 356 -2.67 12.54 -4.23
C ASP A 356 -3.99 12.93 -3.52
N CYS A 357 -3.92 13.67 -2.42
CA CYS A 357 -5.07 14.22 -1.73
C CYS A 357 -5.59 15.51 -2.40
N VAL A 358 -4.77 16.15 -3.25
CA VAL A 358 -5.08 17.43 -3.90
C VAL A 358 -4.89 17.41 -5.42
N PHE A 359 -4.29 16.37 -5.99
CA PHE A 359 -3.99 16.25 -7.41
C PHE A 359 -4.05 14.79 -7.86
N SER A 360 -4.51 14.53 -9.09
CA SER A 360 -4.38 13.21 -9.72
C SER A 360 -4.42 13.29 -11.24
N ILE A 361 -3.58 12.48 -11.89
CA ILE A 361 -3.56 12.29 -13.34
C ILE A 361 -4.66 11.29 -13.72
N ILE A 362 -5.64 11.74 -14.52
CA ILE A 362 -6.82 10.93 -14.86
C ILE A 362 -6.85 10.48 -16.32
N SER A 363 -6.03 11.08 -17.18
CA SER A 363 -5.83 10.68 -18.57
C SER A 363 -4.50 11.23 -19.07
N SER A 364 -4.14 11.00 -20.34
CA SER A 364 -2.89 11.52 -20.93
C SER A 364 -2.83 13.05 -21.06
N ASN A 365 -3.95 13.76 -20.91
CA ASN A 365 -4.02 15.21 -21.09
C ASN A 365 -4.96 15.90 -20.09
N CYS A 366 -5.48 15.18 -19.09
CA CYS A 366 -6.34 15.75 -18.05
C CYS A 366 -5.89 15.30 -16.67
N CYS A 367 -6.00 16.20 -15.71
CA CYS A 367 -5.82 15.95 -14.30
C CYS A 367 -6.93 16.63 -13.49
N ILE A 368 -7.16 16.13 -12.29
CA ILE A 368 -7.98 16.81 -11.28
C ILE A 368 -7.06 17.51 -10.29
N MET A 369 -7.45 18.69 -9.82
CA MET A 369 -6.67 19.47 -8.86
C MET A 369 -7.61 20.24 -7.93
N LEU A 370 -7.30 20.28 -6.64
CA LEU A 370 -8.02 21.08 -5.66
C LEU A 370 -8.00 22.56 -6.09
N GLU A 371 -9.18 23.18 -6.21
CA GLU A 371 -9.30 24.56 -6.67
C GLU A 371 -8.55 25.54 -5.77
N ASP A 372 -8.53 25.28 -4.46
CA ASP A 372 -7.86 26.14 -3.48
C ASP A 372 -6.36 26.25 -3.70
N ILE A 373 -5.70 25.32 -4.42
CA ILE A 373 -4.24 25.37 -4.64
C ILE A 373 -3.86 25.96 -6.01
N ILE A 374 -4.85 26.34 -6.84
CA ILE A 374 -4.63 26.81 -8.20
C ILE A 374 -4.30 28.31 -8.21
N GLY A 375 -3.18 28.66 -8.83
CA GLY A 375 -2.84 30.03 -9.19
C GLY A 375 -1.94 30.73 -8.16
N MET A 376 -1.18 31.72 -8.65
CA MET A 376 -0.14 32.38 -7.86
C MET A 376 -0.66 33.19 -6.67
N ASP A 377 -1.90 33.68 -6.77
CA ASP A 377 -2.53 34.47 -5.70
C ASP A 377 -3.18 33.58 -4.63
N SER A 378 -3.22 32.25 -4.83
CA SER A 378 -3.78 31.36 -3.82
C SER A 378 -2.88 31.35 -2.55
N PRO A 379 -3.48 31.45 -1.35
CA PRO A 379 -2.76 31.29 -0.09
C PRO A 379 -2.32 29.85 0.16
N LYS A 380 -2.90 28.86 -0.55
CA LYS A 380 -2.56 27.42 -0.44
C LYS A 380 -1.80 26.90 -1.66
N ARG A 381 -1.35 27.80 -2.56
CA ARG A 381 -0.64 27.43 -3.79
C ARG A 381 0.51 26.47 -3.54
N ARG A 382 0.84 25.68 -4.56
CA ARG A 382 2.02 24.81 -4.57
C ARG A 382 3.06 25.39 -5.51
N LEU A 383 4.33 25.23 -5.16
CA LEU A 383 5.46 25.67 -5.99
C LEU A 383 6.23 24.46 -6.49
N VAL A 384 6.80 24.55 -7.69
CA VAL A 384 7.55 23.47 -8.32
C VAL A 384 8.99 23.88 -8.51
N ASP A 385 9.90 23.04 -8.02
CA ASP A 385 11.29 23.03 -8.43
C ASP A 385 11.51 21.90 -9.42
N GLU A 386 11.98 22.24 -10.61
CA GLU A 386 12.30 21.27 -11.64
C GLU A 386 13.79 21.04 -11.70
N PHE A 387 14.16 19.77 -11.56
CA PHE A 387 15.51 19.27 -11.76
C PHE A 387 15.58 18.53 -13.10
N VAL A 388 16.65 18.74 -13.84
CA VAL A 388 16.89 18.10 -15.14
C VAL A 388 18.21 17.34 -15.08
N LYS A 389 18.19 16.09 -15.54
CA LYS A 389 19.35 15.22 -15.64
C LYS A 389 20.23 15.70 -16.79
N ASP A 390 21.47 16.06 -16.49
CA ASP A 390 22.45 16.44 -17.50
C ASP A 390 22.92 15.20 -18.28
N ALA A 391 22.89 15.27 -19.61
CA ALA A 391 23.18 14.13 -20.48
C ALA A 391 24.64 13.64 -20.43
N LYS A 392 25.58 14.46 -19.91
CA LYS A 392 27.00 14.09 -19.84
C LYS A 392 27.38 13.52 -18.48
N THR A 393 26.87 14.14 -17.42
CA THR A 393 27.20 13.79 -16.04
C THR A 393 26.21 12.80 -15.43
N GLU A 394 25.05 12.61 -16.06
CA GLU A 394 23.93 11.82 -15.55
C GLU A 394 23.42 12.28 -14.17
N LYS A 395 23.71 13.53 -13.79
CA LYS A 395 23.29 14.12 -12.53
C LYS A 395 22.16 15.11 -12.74
N TYR A 396 21.22 15.14 -11.82
CA TYR A 396 20.17 16.13 -11.79
C TYR A 396 20.72 17.48 -11.31
N ALA A 397 20.31 18.55 -11.99
CA ALA A 397 20.58 19.92 -11.58
C ALA A 397 19.28 20.74 -11.63
N LEU A 398 19.11 21.64 -10.66
CA LEU A 398 17.97 22.55 -10.61
C LEU A 398 17.97 23.44 -11.86
N LYS A 399 16.86 23.40 -12.61
CA LYS A 399 16.69 24.16 -13.86
C LYS A 399 15.69 25.30 -13.71
N ARG A 400 14.59 25.05 -13.00
CA ARG A 400 13.54 26.03 -12.72
C ARG A 400 13.18 25.91 -11.24
N SER A 401 12.83 27.02 -10.61
CA SER A 401 12.43 27.02 -9.21
C SER A 401 11.27 27.98 -8.99
N GLY A 402 10.37 27.60 -8.08
CA GLY A 402 9.25 28.45 -7.68
C GLY A 402 8.19 28.66 -8.76
N VAL A 403 8.05 27.72 -9.70
CA VAL A 403 6.97 27.76 -10.71
C VAL A 403 5.66 27.39 -10.02
N GLU A 404 4.58 28.12 -10.26
CA GLU A 404 3.29 27.75 -9.71
C GLU A 404 2.82 26.39 -10.24
N PHE A 405 2.29 25.52 -9.38
CA PHE A 405 2.00 24.14 -9.76
C PHE A 405 0.93 24.02 -10.85
N SER A 406 -0.15 24.77 -10.77
CA SER A 406 -1.19 24.72 -11.81
C SER A 406 -0.69 25.28 -13.15
N GLN A 407 0.23 26.26 -13.12
CA GLN A 407 0.93 26.74 -14.31
C GLN A 407 1.84 25.64 -14.87
N TYR A 408 2.68 25.03 -14.05
CA TYR A 408 3.59 23.95 -14.44
C TYR A 408 2.83 22.79 -15.09
N VAL A 409 1.74 22.33 -14.48
CA VAL A 409 0.90 21.25 -15.01
C VAL A 409 0.28 21.60 -16.37
N ARG A 410 -0.14 22.87 -16.58
CA ARG A 410 -0.63 23.33 -17.89
C ARG A 410 0.47 23.38 -18.95
N GLU A 411 1.70 23.76 -18.57
CA GLU A 411 2.87 23.75 -19.47
C GLU A 411 3.23 22.32 -19.91
N GLU A 412 3.03 21.33 -19.04
CA GLU A 412 3.14 19.89 -19.40
C GLU A 412 1.98 19.38 -20.29
N GLY A 413 1.04 20.25 -20.67
CA GLY A 413 -0.04 19.94 -21.60
C GLY A 413 -1.30 19.35 -20.97
N TYR A 414 -1.40 19.34 -19.64
CA TYR A 414 -2.62 18.90 -18.95
C TYR A 414 -3.68 20.00 -18.89
N GLN A 415 -4.92 19.61 -19.12
CA GLN A 415 -6.09 20.37 -18.76
C GLN A 415 -6.51 20.04 -17.32
N ILE A 416 -6.70 21.09 -16.52
CA ILE A 416 -7.02 20.96 -15.11
C ILE A 416 -8.53 21.02 -14.91
N ILE A 417 -9.09 19.98 -14.28
CA ILE A 417 -10.46 19.97 -13.76
C ILE A 417 -10.39 20.42 -12.29
N PRO A 418 -10.87 21.64 -11.94
CA PRO A 418 -10.82 22.12 -10.57
C PRO A 418 -11.82 21.35 -9.70
N ILE A 419 -11.37 20.84 -8.56
CA ILE A 419 -12.17 20.12 -7.57
C ILE A 419 -12.40 21.02 -6.37
N LYS A 420 -13.66 21.20 -5.98
CA LYS A 420 -14.00 22.02 -4.83
C LYS A 420 -13.44 21.46 -3.53
N HIS A 421 -13.20 22.35 -2.56
CA HIS A 421 -12.76 21.95 -1.22
C HIS A 421 -13.69 20.90 -0.57
N GLU A 422 -15.00 21.10 -0.65
CA GLU A 422 -16.01 20.15 -0.12
C GLU A 422 -15.91 18.75 -0.76
N HIS A 423 -15.59 18.67 -2.04
CA HIS A 423 -15.39 17.42 -2.75
C HIS A 423 -14.05 16.78 -2.39
N GLN A 424 -13.01 17.59 -2.18
CA GLN A 424 -11.70 17.10 -1.75
C GLN A 424 -11.77 16.44 -0.37
N LEU A 425 -12.52 17.01 0.58
CA LEU A 425 -12.80 16.38 1.88
C LEU A 425 -13.58 15.07 1.74
N ALA A 426 -14.33 14.90 0.65
CA ALA A 426 -14.96 13.64 0.26
C ALA A 426 -14.08 12.76 -0.65
N TYR A 427 -12.75 12.96 -0.62
CA TYR A 427 -11.74 12.20 -1.34
C TYR A 427 -11.85 12.23 -2.87
N ALA A 428 -12.49 13.27 -3.43
CA ALA A 428 -12.68 13.40 -4.87
C ALA A 428 -11.39 13.45 -5.70
N CYS A 429 -10.28 13.92 -5.12
CA CYS A 429 -8.97 13.93 -5.77
C CYS A 429 -8.25 12.58 -5.71
N ASN A 430 -8.62 11.70 -4.78
CA ASN A 430 -7.92 10.44 -4.54
C ASN A 430 -8.59 9.29 -5.31
N VAL A 431 -8.39 9.31 -6.63
CA VAL A 431 -8.95 8.35 -7.59
C VAL A 431 -7.90 7.35 -8.05
N LEU A 432 -8.30 6.11 -8.30
CA LEU A 432 -7.40 5.09 -8.83
C LEU A 432 -7.53 5.01 -10.34
N ASN A 433 -6.50 5.44 -11.07
CA ASN A 433 -6.43 5.32 -12.52
C ASN A 433 -6.05 3.89 -12.92
N LEU A 434 -6.89 3.23 -13.71
CA LEU A 434 -6.68 1.87 -14.24
C LEU A 434 -6.04 1.88 -15.65
N GLY A 435 -5.86 3.07 -16.22
CA GLY A 435 -5.30 3.31 -17.54
C GLY A 435 -6.36 3.52 -18.62
N GLU A 436 -5.94 4.13 -19.73
CA GLU A 436 -6.80 4.42 -20.89
C GLU A 436 -8.07 5.22 -20.54
N GLY A 437 -7.98 6.11 -19.54
CA GLY A 437 -9.11 6.92 -19.10
C GLY A 437 -10.16 6.14 -18.28
N ARG A 438 -9.87 4.90 -17.87
CA ARG A 438 -10.70 4.16 -16.90
C ARG A 438 -10.19 4.45 -15.50
N MET A 439 -11.08 4.79 -14.58
CA MET A 439 -10.70 5.02 -13.17
C MET A 439 -11.80 4.61 -12.20
N ILE A 440 -11.40 4.39 -10.94
CA ILE A 440 -12.30 4.20 -9.81
C ILE A 440 -12.31 5.47 -8.96
N SER A 441 -13.50 5.95 -8.61
CA SER A 441 -13.73 7.07 -7.70
C SER A 441 -14.71 6.67 -6.60
N VAL A 442 -14.64 7.35 -5.46
CA VAL A 442 -15.56 7.13 -4.32
C VAL A 442 -16.59 8.26 -4.19
N HIS A 443 -16.56 9.24 -5.09
CA HIS A 443 -17.36 10.45 -4.98
C HIS A 443 -18.12 10.74 -6.28
N ALA A 444 -19.40 10.37 -6.31
CA ALA A 444 -20.25 10.47 -7.50
C ALA A 444 -20.35 11.89 -8.11
N PRO A 445 -20.46 12.99 -7.33
CA PRO A 445 -20.52 14.33 -7.90
C PRO A 445 -19.26 14.73 -8.69
N SER A 446 -18.06 14.40 -8.19
CA SER A 446 -16.82 14.67 -8.93
C SER A 446 -16.66 13.72 -10.11
N ALA A 447 -17.08 12.47 -10.01
CA ALA A 447 -17.13 11.55 -11.16
C ALA A 447 -17.98 12.13 -12.31
N ARG A 448 -19.18 12.68 -12.01
CA ARG A 448 -20.00 13.37 -13.01
C ARG A 448 -19.31 14.60 -13.61
N GLN A 449 -18.57 15.35 -12.79
CA GLN A 449 -17.81 16.50 -13.25
C GLN A 449 -16.70 16.07 -14.23
N ILE A 450 -15.98 14.99 -13.91
CA ILE A 450 -14.92 14.43 -14.76
C ILE A 450 -15.49 13.97 -16.11
N VAL A 451 -16.54 13.14 -16.10
CA VAL A 451 -17.15 12.60 -17.33
C VAL A 451 -17.72 13.70 -18.24
N LYS A 452 -18.23 14.80 -17.66
CA LYS A 452 -18.73 15.95 -18.43
C LYS A 452 -17.62 16.84 -19.00
N PHE A 453 -16.38 16.68 -18.55
CA PHE A 453 -15.30 17.59 -18.94
C PHE A 453 -14.91 17.37 -20.41
N PRO A 454 -14.93 18.41 -21.27
CA PRO A 454 -14.80 18.23 -22.73
C PRO A 454 -13.52 17.58 -23.23
N ALA A 455 -12.42 17.60 -22.47
CA ALA A 455 -11.18 16.95 -22.86
C ALA A 455 -11.00 15.54 -22.27
N PHE A 456 -11.82 15.15 -21.30
CA PHE A 456 -11.78 13.81 -20.74
C PHE A 456 -12.46 12.82 -21.69
N ARG A 457 -11.79 11.71 -21.97
CA ARG A 457 -12.29 10.59 -22.75
C ARG A 457 -12.02 9.33 -21.95
N GLY A 458 -13.07 8.69 -21.48
CA GLY A 458 -12.94 7.56 -20.57
C GLY A 458 -14.20 7.34 -19.75
N ASP A 459 -14.07 6.51 -18.73
CA ASP A 459 -15.16 6.13 -17.85
C ASP A 459 -14.72 6.16 -16.38
N VAL A 460 -15.67 6.43 -15.49
CA VAL A 460 -15.44 6.54 -14.06
C VAL A 460 -16.39 5.59 -13.34
N HIS A 461 -15.84 4.51 -12.78
CA HIS A 461 -16.58 3.62 -11.92
C HIS A 461 -16.66 4.23 -10.51
N VAL A 462 -17.87 4.39 -9.98
CA VAL A 462 -18.08 4.93 -8.63
C VAL A 462 -18.37 3.80 -7.66
N LEU A 463 -17.62 3.74 -6.56
CA LEU A 463 -17.71 2.67 -5.56
C LEU A 463 -17.98 3.22 -4.15
N GLU A 464 -18.81 2.51 -3.40
CA GLU A 464 -19.03 2.78 -1.98
C GLU A 464 -17.82 2.33 -1.16
N PHE A 465 -17.08 3.28 -0.61
CA PHE A 465 -15.83 3.02 0.13
C PHE A 465 -15.78 3.74 1.48
N SER A 466 -16.93 4.18 1.96
CA SER A 466 -17.09 5.09 3.09
C SER A 466 -16.41 4.62 4.38
N SER A 467 -16.45 3.32 4.70
CA SER A 467 -15.83 2.79 5.93
C SER A 467 -14.31 2.81 5.86
N ILE A 468 -13.72 2.69 4.66
CA ILE A 468 -12.28 2.84 4.48
C ILE A 468 -11.90 4.32 4.48
N THR A 469 -12.71 5.18 3.85
CA THR A 469 -12.49 6.64 3.90
C THR A 469 -12.51 7.22 5.31
N SER A 470 -13.22 6.59 6.26
CA SER A 470 -13.14 6.94 7.68
C SER A 470 -11.74 6.80 8.30
N MET A 471 -10.79 6.16 7.61
CA MET A 471 -9.41 5.99 8.06
C MET A 471 -8.43 6.96 7.37
N TYR A 472 -8.85 8.11 6.86
CA TYR A 472 -7.98 9.10 6.18
C TYR A 472 -7.42 8.72 4.79
N GLY A 473 -8.16 7.98 3.96
CA GLY A 473 -7.69 7.62 2.61
C GLY A 473 -8.75 6.99 1.72
N SER A 474 -8.49 6.87 0.42
CA SER A 474 -9.44 6.35 -0.57
C SER A 474 -8.78 5.29 -1.47
N VAL A 475 -9.41 4.93 -2.58
CA VAL A 475 -9.00 3.84 -3.49
C VAL A 475 -7.58 3.98 -4.04
N HIS A 476 -7.06 5.21 -4.20
CA HIS A 476 -5.66 5.39 -4.61
C HIS A 476 -4.69 5.07 -3.46
N CYS A 477 -5.00 5.54 -2.24
CA CYS A 477 -4.24 5.20 -1.04
C CYS A 477 -4.28 3.69 -0.73
N ALA A 478 -5.43 3.06 -0.95
CA ALA A 478 -5.69 1.65 -0.66
C ALA A 478 -5.14 0.68 -1.73
N SER A 479 -4.37 1.18 -2.70
CA SER A 479 -3.82 0.37 -3.78
C SER A 479 -2.37 0.73 -4.09
N GLN A 480 -1.53 -0.31 -4.17
CA GLN A 480 -0.22 -0.21 -4.79
C GLN A 480 -0.29 -0.86 -6.16
N VAL A 481 -0.31 -0.06 -7.21
CA VAL A 481 -0.01 -0.58 -8.54
C VAL A 481 1.49 -0.88 -8.56
N VAL A 482 1.90 -2.13 -8.74
CA VAL A 482 3.35 -2.48 -8.82
C VAL A 482 3.81 -2.59 -10.27
N ARG A 483 2.86 -2.72 -11.20
CA ARG A 483 3.13 -2.74 -12.62
C ARG A 483 2.00 -2.10 -13.39
N ARG A 484 2.34 -1.10 -14.18
CA ARG A 484 1.52 -0.62 -15.28
C ARG A 484 2.15 -1.11 -16.58
N VAL A 485 1.37 -1.40 -17.62
CA VAL A 485 1.87 -1.75 -18.96
C VAL A 485 2.19 -0.47 -19.72
N PRO A 486 3.48 -0.16 -19.99
CA PRO A 486 3.83 0.97 -20.83
C PRO A 486 3.13 0.93 -22.18
N LYS A 487 2.60 2.08 -22.61
CA LYS A 487 1.97 2.22 -23.94
C LYS A 487 2.85 1.74 -25.10
N ARG A 488 4.18 1.88 -24.98
CA ARG A 488 5.14 1.42 -26.00
C ARG A 488 5.18 -0.09 -26.22
N PHE A 489 4.58 -0.89 -25.32
CA PHE A 489 4.43 -2.34 -25.52
C PHE A 489 3.08 -2.74 -26.12
N LEU A 490 2.15 -1.78 -26.25
CA LEU A 490 0.83 -1.97 -26.86
C LEU A 490 0.80 -1.53 -28.34
N GLN A 491 1.86 -0.87 -28.81
CA GLN A 491 2.12 -0.50 -30.20
C GLN A 491 3.00 -1.56 -30.86
#